data_AF-A0A973MKC8-F1
#
_entry.id   AF-A0A973MKC8-F1
#
_cell.length_a   1.000
_cell.length_b   1.000
_cell.length_c   1.000
_cell.angle_alpha   90.00
_cell.angle_beta   90.00
_cell.angle_gamma   90.00
#
_symmetry.space_group_name_H-M   'P 1'
#
loop_
_entity.id
_entity.type
_entity.pdbx_description
1 polymer ?
#
loop_
_entity_poly.entity_id
_entity_poly.type
_entity_poly.pdbx_seq_one_letter_code
_entity_poly.pdbx_strand_id
1 'polypeptide(L)'
;MHQNIPPRGTIRLTRRGRLVLILLATGAVVAGAAVVVPLVTVRHGVQEAKPASLVVPEGWRASQVYGAVDKALALPAGSTEKALPKAHLKLPTDAAGNPEGYLFPATYPVTKKTTPESLLSFMVNTANKKFNGAPIAAGAQRNAMNVYQAVTVASIVQAEAASKADMGKVARVVFNRLERGMPLQMDSTLNYALKRA
;
A
#
# COMPACT_ATOMS: atom_id res chain seq x y z
N MET A 1 44.22 -12.87 -51.65
CA MET A 1 44.65 -11.56 -51.10
C MET A 1 44.60 -11.66 -49.57
N HIS A 2 45.76 -11.82 -48.93
CA HIS A 2 45.93 -11.86 -47.47
C HIS A 2 46.12 -10.44 -46.93
N GLN A 3 45.43 -10.09 -45.84
CA GLN A 3 45.67 -8.86 -45.08
C GLN A 3 46.36 -9.25 -43.76
N ASN A 4 47.62 -8.82 -43.63
CA ASN A 4 48.46 -8.98 -42.44
C ASN A 4 48.07 -7.93 -41.39
N ILE A 5 47.77 -8.36 -40.16
CA ILE A 5 47.77 -7.49 -38.97
C ILE A 5 48.66 -8.16 -37.90
N PRO A 6 49.75 -7.52 -37.45
CA PRO A 6 50.59 -8.06 -36.38
C PRO A 6 49.96 -7.83 -34.98
N PRO A 7 50.25 -8.70 -33.99
CA PRO A 7 49.59 -8.68 -32.68
C PRO A 7 50.23 -7.66 -31.72
N ARG A 8 49.38 -7.03 -30.87
CA ARG A 8 49.82 -6.17 -29.76
C ARG A 8 50.12 -7.00 -28.51
N GLY A 9 51.37 -6.93 -28.03
CA GLY A 9 51.87 -7.65 -26.87
C GLY A 9 51.30 -7.19 -25.53
N THR A 10 51.12 -8.12 -24.60
CA THR A 10 50.67 -7.86 -23.23
C THR A 10 51.88 -7.62 -22.32
N ILE A 11 51.93 -6.46 -21.67
CA ILE A 11 52.99 -6.13 -20.70
C ILE A 11 52.63 -6.77 -19.36
N ARG A 12 53.36 -7.83 -18.98
CA ARG A 12 53.30 -8.43 -17.64
C ARG A 12 54.34 -7.74 -16.74
N LEU A 13 53.88 -7.05 -15.69
CA LEU A 13 54.75 -6.56 -14.62
C LEU A 13 55.24 -7.73 -13.75
N THR A 14 56.56 -7.89 -13.65
CA THR A 14 57.21 -8.92 -12.85
C THR A 14 57.50 -8.49 -11.40
N ARG A 15 57.54 -9.51 -10.53
CA ARG A 15 57.62 -9.57 -9.06
C ARG A 15 58.71 -8.79 -8.29
N ARG A 16 59.42 -7.80 -8.86
CA ARG A 16 60.59 -7.16 -8.21
C ARG A 16 60.45 -5.67 -7.89
N GLY A 17 59.21 -5.15 -7.81
CA GLY A 17 58.94 -3.81 -7.27
C GLY A 17 58.37 -3.82 -5.84
N ARG A 18 58.40 -4.98 -5.18
CA ARG A 18 58.01 -5.14 -3.78
C ARG A 18 59.26 -5.00 -2.91
N LEU A 19 59.23 -3.99 -2.04
CA LEU A 19 60.03 -3.79 -0.82
C LEU A 19 61.47 -3.29 -1.00
N VAL A 20 61.92 -2.57 0.05
CA VAL A 20 63.24 -1.93 0.33
C VAL A 20 63.22 -0.43 -0.02
N LEU A 21 63.39 0.59 0.84
CA LEU A 21 63.83 0.88 2.23
C LEU A 21 63.45 2.39 2.44
N ILE A 22 62.73 2.92 3.44
CA ILE A 22 62.92 3.09 4.90
C ILE A 22 64.20 3.86 5.34
N LEU A 23 63.97 5.04 5.96
CA LEU A 23 64.81 5.91 6.86
C LEU A 23 65.86 6.83 6.18
N LEU A 24 66.19 8.07 6.59
CA LEU A 24 65.91 8.91 7.77
C LEU A 24 66.34 10.36 7.43
N ALA A 25 65.56 11.38 7.77
CA ALA A 25 66.09 12.72 8.07
C ALA A 25 65.13 13.46 9.02
N THR A 26 65.57 13.53 10.27
CA THR A 26 65.01 14.24 11.42
C THR A 26 65.02 15.76 11.25
N GLY A 27 63.96 16.44 11.72
CA GLY A 27 63.98 17.88 11.92
C GLY A 27 62.70 18.43 12.56
N ALA A 28 62.80 18.82 13.82
CA ALA A 28 61.91 19.69 14.61
C ALA A 28 60.57 19.12 15.13
N VAL A 29 60.63 18.76 16.41
CA VAL A 29 59.51 18.68 17.35
C VAL A 29 58.98 20.10 17.62
N VAL A 30 57.70 20.34 17.35
CA VAL A 30 56.91 21.35 18.07
C VAL A 30 55.74 20.61 18.70
N ALA A 31 55.73 20.58 20.02
CA ALA A 31 54.71 19.95 20.84
C ALA A 31 53.38 20.70 20.70
N GLY A 32 52.47 20.17 19.91
CA GLY A 32 51.05 20.43 20.01
C GLY A 32 50.36 19.10 20.26
N ALA A 33 49.74 18.91 21.43
CA ALA A 33 48.95 17.73 21.72
C ALA A 33 47.69 17.73 20.84
N ALA A 34 47.82 17.27 19.60
CA ALA A 34 46.68 16.93 18.77
C ALA A 34 46.13 15.59 19.29
N VAL A 35 45.16 15.67 20.20
CA VAL A 35 44.30 14.52 20.48
C VAL A 35 43.52 14.24 19.20
N VAL A 36 44.06 13.35 18.37
CA VAL A 36 43.32 12.79 17.23
C VAL A 36 42.27 11.86 17.82
N VAL A 37 41.14 12.43 18.21
CA VAL A 37 39.92 11.66 18.42
C VAL A 37 39.61 11.03 17.06
N PRO A 38 39.51 9.69 16.94
CA PRO A 38 39.07 9.09 15.70
C PRO A 38 37.62 9.52 15.52
N LEU A 39 37.39 10.51 14.65
CA LEU A 39 36.07 10.93 14.23
C LEU A 39 35.51 9.87 13.27
N VAL A 40 35.34 8.65 13.77
CA VAL A 40 34.40 7.67 13.23
C VAL A 40 33.07 7.96 13.93
N THR A 41 32.58 9.20 13.76
CA THR A 41 31.17 9.48 13.94
C THR A 41 30.44 8.78 12.81
N VAL A 42 29.90 7.60 13.13
CA VAL A 42 28.58 7.16 12.71
C VAL A 42 28.12 7.81 11.41
N ARG A 43 28.68 7.35 10.28
CA ARG A 43 27.95 7.34 9.01
C ARG A 43 27.18 6.02 8.90
N HIS A 44 26.51 5.61 9.99
CA HIS A 44 25.19 5.04 9.79
C HIS A 44 24.35 6.24 9.39
N GLY A 45 24.27 6.48 8.08
CA GLY A 45 23.13 7.20 7.55
C GLY A 45 21.93 6.52 8.16
N VAL A 46 21.23 7.22 9.05
CA VAL A 46 19.81 6.99 9.20
C VAL A 46 19.29 7.29 7.81
N GLN A 47 19.29 6.27 6.95
CA GLN A 47 18.31 6.20 5.89
C GLN A 47 17.02 6.33 6.68
N GLU A 48 16.44 7.53 6.67
CA GLU A 48 15.04 7.70 6.99
C GLU A 48 14.33 6.72 6.07
N ALA A 49 14.08 5.52 6.60
CA ALA A 49 13.43 4.47 5.87
C ALA A 49 12.09 5.08 5.49
N LYS A 50 11.91 5.36 4.19
CA LYS A 50 10.68 5.92 3.65
C LYS A 50 9.53 5.18 4.33
N PRO A 51 8.60 5.88 5.02
CA PRO A 51 7.56 5.21 5.78
C PRO A 51 6.88 4.22 4.85
N ALA A 52 6.84 2.95 5.26
CA ALA A 52 6.18 1.92 4.49
C ALA A 52 4.72 2.35 4.28
N SER A 53 4.14 2.02 3.14
CA SER A 53 2.75 2.37 2.86
C SER A 53 2.01 1.19 2.28
N LEU A 54 0.79 0.96 2.76
CA LEU A 54 -0.13 -0.01 2.20
C LEU A 54 -1.05 0.69 1.20
N VAL A 55 -1.03 0.26 -0.06
CA VAL A 55 -1.98 0.72 -1.07
C VAL A 55 -3.16 -0.27 -1.11
N VAL A 56 -4.37 0.25 -0.98
CA VAL A 56 -5.62 -0.50 -1.15
C VAL A 56 -6.33 0.00 -2.41
N PRO A 57 -6.37 -0.82 -3.49
CA PRO A 57 -7.10 -0.50 -4.71
C PRO A 57 -8.62 -0.49 -4.56
N GLU A 58 -9.30 0.14 -5.52
CA GLU A 58 -10.76 0.05 -5.68
C GLU A 58 -11.20 -1.37 -6.08
N GLY A 59 -12.44 -1.75 -5.73
CA GLY A 59 -13.02 -3.05 -6.06
C GLY A 59 -12.55 -4.23 -5.20
N TRP A 60 -11.63 -4.01 -4.26
CA TRP A 60 -11.19 -5.06 -3.34
C TRP A 60 -12.25 -5.41 -2.30
N ARG A 61 -12.37 -6.71 -2.02
CA ARG A 61 -13.16 -7.25 -0.91
C ARG A 61 -12.40 -7.11 0.40
N ALA A 62 -13.13 -7.10 1.52
CA ALA A 62 -12.52 -7.00 2.84
C ALA A 62 -11.49 -8.10 3.11
N SER A 63 -11.74 -9.32 2.63
CA SER A 63 -10.79 -10.44 2.75
C SER A 63 -9.45 -10.19 2.05
N GLN A 64 -9.45 -9.53 0.89
CA GLN A 64 -8.23 -9.15 0.17
C GLN A 64 -7.48 -8.07 0.95
N VAL A 65 -8.21 -7.11 1.52
CA VAL A 65 -7.63 -6.08 2.38
C VAL A 65 -6.98 -6.70 3.62
N TYR A 66 -7.65 -7.65 4.30
CA TYR A 66 -7.07 -8.33 5.46
C TYR A 66 -5.76 -9.03 5.13
N GLY A 67 -5.72 -9.77 4.01
CA GLY A 67 -4.50 -10.42 3.56
C GLY A 67 -3.37 -9.44 3.22
N ALA A 68 -3.71 -8.25 2.71
CA ALA A 68 -2.73 -7.21 2.42
C ALA A 68 -2.22 -6.52 3.68
N VAL A 69 -3.08 -6.32 4.69
CA VAL A 69 -2.69 -5.83 6.02
C VAL A 69 -1.76 -6.82 6.72
N ASP A 70 -2.12 -8.10 6.73
CA ASP A 70 -1.28 -9.16 7.32
C ASP A 70 0.12 -9.16 6.70
N LYS A 71 0.21 -9.07 5.37
CA LYS A 71 1.48 -8.97 4.66
C LYS A 71 2.26 -7.70 4.99
N ALA A 72 1.59 -6.54 5.00
CA ALA A 72 2.23 -5.26 5.27
C ALA A 72 2.78 -5.15 6.71
N LEU A 73 2.15 -5.85 7.65
CA LEU A 73 2.54 -5.89 9.06
C LEU A 73 3.39 -7.13 9.42
N ALA A 74 3.74 -7.98 8.44
CA ALA A 74 4.45 -9.24 8.63
C ALA A 74 3.79 -10.17 9.68
N LEU A 75 2.46 -10.26 9.64
CA LEU A 75 1.66 -11.10 10.52
C LEU A 75 1.27 -12.43 9.85
N PRO A 76 0.96 -13.48 10.63
CA PRO A 76 0.34 -14.69 10.10
C PRO A 76 -0.98 -14.38 9.36
N ALA A 77 -1.29 -15.15 8.32
CA ALA A 77 -2.53 -14.98 7.56
C ALA A 77 -3.77 -15.16 8.45
N GLY A 78 -4.75 -14.26 8.30
CA GLY A 78 -5.98 -14.22 9.09
C GLY A 78 -5.85 -13.51 10.43
N SER A 79 -4.67 -12.95 10.76
CA SER A 79 -4.47 -12.16 11.98
C SER A 79 -5.37 -10.93 12.00
N THR A 80 -5.45 -10.21 10.89
CA THR A 80 -6.27 -9.00 10.75
C THR A 80 -7.75 -9.29 10.88
N GLU A 81 -8.24 -10.37 10.27
CA GLU A 81 -9.66 -10.78 10.37
C GLU A 81 -10.03 -11.10 11.82
N LYS A 82 -9.16 -11.81 12.55
CA LYS A 82 -9.36 -12.12 13.98
C LYS A 82 -9.29 -10.88 14.87
N ALA A 83 -8.63 -9.82 14.43
CA ALA A 83 -8.55 -8.55 15.15
C ALA A 83 -9.81 -7.67 14.96
N LEU A 84 -10.67 -7.99 13.99
CA LEU A 84 -11.85 -7.19 13.65
C LEU A 84 -12.76 -6.88 14.87
N PRO A 85 -13.09 -7.83 15.76
CA PRO A 85 -13.93 -7.54 16.92
C PRO A 85 -13.31 -6.53 17.90
N LYS A 86 -11.98 -6.44 17.96
CA LYS A 86 -11.23 -5.52 18.84
C LYS A 86 -11.11 -4.12 18.26
N ALA A 87 -11.31 -3.97 16.95
CA ALA A 87 -11.12 -2.70 16.26
C ALA A 87 -12.24 -1.69 16.52
N HIS A 88 -13.39 -2.12 17.06
CA HIS A 88 -14.55 -1.26 17.38
C HIS A 88 -14.87 -0.26 16.25
N LEU A 89 -14.97 -0.78 15.02
CA LEU A 89 -15.11 0.03 13.82
C LEU A 89 -16.42 0.84 13.85
N LYS A 90 -16.31 2.12 13.47
CA LYS A 90 -17.46 3.05 13.36
C LYS A 90 -18.24 2.80 12.07
N LEU A 91 -18.93 1.67 12.01
CA LEU A 91 -19.75 1.28 10.86
C LEU A 91 -21.21 1.73 11.04
N PRO A 92 -21.98 1.91 9.95
CA PRO A 92 -23.43 2.07 10.04
C PRO A 92 -24.07 0.83 10.68
N THR A 93 -25.21 1.01 11.34
CA THR A 93 -25.96 -0.07 11.98
C THR A 93 -26.31 -1.20 11.00
N ASP A 94 -26.71 -0.84 9.77
CA ASP A 94 -27.07 -1.80 8.71
C ASP A 94 -25.91 -2.71 8.27
N ALA A 95 -24.66 -2.31 8.53
CA ALA A 95 -23.50 -3.11 8.22
C ALA A 95 -23.33 -4.31 9.17
N ALA A 96 -24.02 -4.32 10.33
CA ALA A 96 -23.96 -5.40 11.32
C ALA A 96 -22.52 -5.85 11.68
N GLY A 97 -21.58 -4.90 11.73
CA GLY A 97 -20.17 -5.16 12.03
C GLY A 97 -19.32 -5.63 10.83
N ASN A 98 -19.90 -5.81 9.64
CA ASN A 98 -19.17 -6.14 8.42
C ASN A 98 -18.57 -4.88 7.77
N PRO A 99 -17.24 -4.75 7.63
CA PRO A 99 -16.62 -3.56 7.05
C PRO A 99 -16.59 -3.55 5.51
N GLU A 100 -17.30 -4.47 4.83
CA GLU A 100 -17.38 -4.48 3.37
C GLU A 100 -17.86 -3.13 2.81
N GLY A 101 -17.13 -2.62 1.80
CA GLY A 101 -17.34 -1.29 1.24
C GLY A 101 -16.84 -0.12 2.11
N TYR A 102 -16.43 -0.35 3.36
CA TYR A 102 -15.94 0.69 4.29
C TYR A 102 -14.41 0.65 4.51
N LEU A 103 -13.72 -0.38 4.03
CA LEU A 103 -12.26 -0.37 3.95
C LEU A 103 -11.81 0.46 2.73
N PHE A 104 -11.81 1.79 2.92
CA PHE A 104 -11.73 2.75 1.81
C PHE A 104 -10.49 2.56 0.92
N PRO A 105 -10.61 2.65 -0.42
CA PRO A 105 -9.46 2.63 -1.33
C PRO A 105 -8.58 3.87 -1.17
N ALA A 106 -7.36 3.69 -0.67
CA ALA A 106 -6.37 4.75 -0.52
C ALA A 106 -4.97 4.17 -0.26
N THR A 107 -3.99 5.06 -0.09
CA THR A 107 -2.67 4.71 0.42
C THR A 107 -2.59 5.07 1.90
N TYR A 108 -2.22 4.09 2.73
CA TYR A 108 -2.16 4.23 4.18
C TYR A 108 -0.71 4.12 4.67
N PRO A 109 -0.25 5.02 5.55
CA PRO A 109 1.07 4.92 6.16
C PRO A 109 1.11 3.73 7.13
N VAL A 110 2.22 3.00 7.07
CA VAL A 110 2.53 1.84 7.92
C VAL A 110 3.85 2.14 8.64
N THR A 111 3.79 2.06 9.97
CA THR A 111 4.93 2.27 10.86
C THR A 111 5.13 1.03 11.73
N LYS A 112 6.25 0.97 12.45
CA LYS A 112 6.51 -0.11 13.43
C LYS A 112 5.46 -0.21 14.55
N LYS A 113 4.67 0.86 14.79
CA LYS A 113 3.61 0.90 15.80
C LYS A 113 2.23 0.61 15.23
N THR A 114 2.10 0.46 13.92
CA THR A 114 0.81 0.22 13.26
C THR A 114 0.31 -1.17 13.60
N THR A 115 -0.91 -1.25 14.14
CA THR A 115 -1.61 -2.52 14.39
C THR A 115 -2.72 -2.75 13.36
N PRO A 116 -3.20 -4.00 13.16
CA PRO A 116 -4.34 -4.27 12.31
C PRO A 116 -5.57 -3.41 12.67
N GLU A 117 -5.90 -3.32 13.95
CA GLU A 117 -7.05 -2.56 14.45
C GLU A 117 -6.94 -1.07 14.12
N SER A 118 -5.74 -0.50 14.31
CA SER A 118 -5.48 0.92 14.01
C SER A 118 -5.64 1.22 12.51
N LEU A 119 -5.22 0.28 11.66
CA LEU A 119 -5.24 0.44 10.21
C LEU A 119 -6.66 0.27 9.65
N LEU A 120 -7.40 -0.76 10.11
CA LEU A 120 -8.82 -0.92 9.79
C LEU A 120 -9.64 0.28 10.26
N SER A 121 -9.38 0.78 11.47
CA SER A 121 -10.03 1.99 11.98
C SER A 121 -9.73 3.22 11.12
N PHE A 122 -8.49 3.39 10.66
CA PHE A 122 -8.13 4.48 9.75
C PHE A 122 -8.89 4.35 8.42
N MET A 123 -8.97 3.16 7.84
CA MET A 123 -9.74 2.92 6.61
C MET A 123 -11.22 3.29 6.77
N VAL A 124 -11.89 2.81 7.81
CA VAL A 124 -13.31 3.10 8.09
C VAL A 124 -13.54 4.58 8.37
N ASN A 125 -12.66 5.22 9.16
CA ASN A 125 -12.77 6.66 9.40
C ASN A 125 -12.58 7.47 8.10
N THR A 126 -11.76 6.97 7.17
CA THR A 126 -11.59 7.58 5.85
C THR A 126 -12.85 7.42 5.02
N ALA A 127 -13.45 6.23 4.98
CA ALA A 127 -14.74 5.98 4.34
C ALA A 127 -15.82 6.92 4.88
N ASN A 128 -16.00 7.00 6.20
CA ASN A 128 -17.00 7.86 6.82
C ASN A 128 -16.83 9.34 6.45
N LYS A 129 -15.59 9.85 6.44
CA LYS A 129 -15.31 11.23 6.01
C LYS A 129 -15.68 11.47 4.54
N LYS A 130 -15.46 10.48 3.67
CA LYS A 130 -15.74 10.59 2.24
C LYS A 130 -17.22 10.44 1.95
N PHE A 131 -17.87 9.44 2.53
CA PHE A 131 -19.28 9.12 2.30
C PHE A 131 -20.24 10.13 2.92
N ASN A 132 -19.88 10.74 4.05
CA ASN A 132 -20.69 11.81 4.66
C ASN A 132 -20.46 13.19 4.00
N GLY A 133 -19.66 13.27 2.93
CA GLY A 133 -19.54 14.48 2.13
C GLY A 133 -20.85 14.82 1.42
N ALA A 134 -21.13 16.12 1.27
CA ALA A 134 -22.36 16.65 0.66
C ALA A 134 -22.82 15.96 -0.65
N PRO A 135 -21.96 15.68 -1.65
CA PRO A 135 -22.44 15.09 -2.91
C PRO A 135 -22.94 13.64 -2.78
N ILE A 136 -22.34 12.83 -1.89
CA ILE A 136 -22.73 11.44 -1.69
C ILE A 136 -24.00 11.37 -0.86
N ALA A 137 -24.08 12.14 0.23
CA ALA A 137 -25.28 12.25 1.05
C ALA A 137 -26.49 12.73 0.24
N ALA A 138 -26.32 13.77 -0.59
CA ALA A 138 -27.39 14.27 -1.47
C ALA A 138 -27.78 13.27 -2.57
N GLY A 139 -26.82 12.49 -3.10
CA GLY A 139 -27.10 11.42 -4.06
C GLY A 139 -27.95 10.29 -3.45
N ALA A 140 -27.61 9.86 -2.24
CA ALA A 140 -28.36 8.84 -1.51
C ALA A 140 -29.79 9.31 -1.22
N GLN A 141 -29.94 10.53 -0.68
CA GLN A 141 -31.25 11.13 -0.39
C GLN A 141 -32.14 11.25 -1.63
N ARG A 142 -31.59 11.69 -2.78
CA ARG A 142 -32.35 11.80 -4.03
C ARG A 142 -32.95 10.49 -4.52
N ASN A 143 -32.35 9.36 -4.14
CA ASN A 143 -32.83 8.03 -4.51
C ASN A 143 -33.50 7.30 -3.35
N ALA A 144 -33.89 8.03 -2.28
CA ALA A 144 -34.49 7.48 -1.07
C ALA A 144 -33.66 6.34 -0.42
N MET A 145 -32.34 6.42 -0.53
CA MET A 145 -31.40 5.45 0.04
C MET A 145 -30.64 6.06 1.22
N ASN A 146 -30.26 5.20 2.16
CA ASN A 146 -29.25 5.55 3.14
C ASN A 146 -27.83 5.37 2.57
N VAL A 147 -26.81 5.85 3.29
CA VAL A 147 -25.41 5.78 2.83
C VAL A 147 -24.94 4.34 2.64
N TYR A 148 -25.35 3.41 3.50
CA TYR A 148 -24.97 2.01 3.40
C TYR A 148 -25.52 1.35 2.13
N GLN A 149 -26.78 1.61 1.79
CA GLN A 149 -27.40 1.17 0.54
C GLN A 149 -26.71 1.79 -0.68
N ALA A 150 -26.36 3.08 -0.63
CA ALA A 150 -25.62 3.73 -1.70
C ALA A 150 -24.23 3.11 -1.92
N VAL A 151 -23.51 2.77 -0.84
CA VAL A 151 -22.21 2.06 -0.91
C VAL A 151 -22.40 0.65 -1.48
N THR A 152 -23.49 -0.03 -1.13
CA THR A 152 -23.82 -1.36 -1.67
C THR A 152 -24.09 -1.31 -3.18
N VAL A 153 -24.86 -0.32 -3.64
CA VAL A 153 -25.06 -0.12 -5.09
C VAL A 153 -23.74 0.23 -5.78
N ALA A 154 -22.92 1.08 -5.16
CA ALA A 154 -21.62 1.45 -5.71
C ALA A 154 -20.67 0.24 -5.85
N SER A 155 -20.70 -0.72 -4.91
CA SER A 155 -19.88 -1.93 -5.01
C SER A 155 -20.32 -2.84 -6.17
N ILE A 156 -21.62 -2.96 -6.41
CA ILE A 156 -22.17 -3.68 -7.58
C ILE A 156 -21.74 -2.98 -8.86
N VAL A 157 -21.91 -1.66 -8.95
CA VAL A 157 -21.51 -0.88 -10.12
C VAL A 157 -20.01 -1.02 -10.40
N GLN A 158 -19.17 -0.96 -9.37
CA GLN A 158 -17.72 -1.13 -9.49
C GLN A 158 -17.34 -2.52 -10.03
N ALA A 159 -18.06 -3.56 -9.60
CA ALA A 159 -17.77 -4.93 -9.99
C ALA A 159 -18.28 -5.30 -11.39
N GLU A 160 -19.38 -4.68 -11.83
CA GLU A 160 -19.99 -4.94 -13.16
C GLU A 160 -19.40 -4.06 -14.28
N ALA A 161 -18.97 -2.84 -13.96
CA ALA A 161 -18.51 -1.91 -14.98
C ALA A 161 -17.13 -2.29 -15.52
N ALA A 162 -17.02 -2.47 -16.84
CA ALA A 162 -15.75 -2.68 -17.52
C ALA A 162 -14.83 -1.44 -17.48
N SER A 163 -15.40 -0.25 -17.34
CA SER A 163 -14.68 1.02 -17.30
C SER A 163 -15.40 2.07 -16.46
N LYS A 164 -14.67 3.12 -16.04
CA LYS A 164 -15.28 4.27 -15.34
C LYS A 164 -16.36 4.98 -16.16
N ALA A 165 -16.24 4.96 -17.50
CA ALA A 165 -17.23 5.55 -18.39
C ALA A 165 -18.54 4.75 -18.42
N ASP A 166 -18.49 3.43 -18.15
CA ASP A 166 -19.67 2.55 -18.16
C ASP A 166 -20.39 2.51 -16.81
N MET A 167 -19.76 2.94 -15.71
CA MET A 167 -20.35 2.96 -14.38
C MET A 167 -21.70 3.68 -14.33
N GLY A 168 -21.84 4.81 -15.04
CA GLY A 168 -23.11 5.53 -15.12
C GLY A 168 -24.23 4.75 -15.82
N LYS A 169 -23.88 3.93 -16.82
CA LYS A 169 -24.84 3.06 -17.52
C LYS A 169 -25.27 1.90 -16.63
N VAL A 170 -24.31 1.25 -15.96
CA VAL A 170 -24.58 0.17 -15.01
C VAL A 170 -25.44 0.66 -13.85
N ALA A 171 -25.11 1.81 -13.25
CA ALA A 171 -25.90 2.41 -12.19
C ALA A 171 -27.35 2.67 -12.63
N ARG A 172 -27.55 3.17 -13.86
CA ARG A 172 -28.88 3.35 -14.44
C ARG A 172 -29.66 2.03 -14.53
N VAL A 173 -29.03 0.94 -14.95
CA VAL A 173 -29.68 -0.38 -14.99
C VAL A 173 -30.08 -0.84 -13.59
N VAL A 174 -29.20 -0.68 -12.60
CA VAL A 174 -29.49 -1.04 -11.20
C VAL A 174 -30.70 -0.26 -10.69
N PHE A 175 -30.71 1.07 -10.84
CA PHE A 175 -31.83 1.89 -10.36
C PHE A 175 -33.14 1.60 -11.10
N ASN A 176 -33.12 1.44 -12.42
CA ASN A 176 -34.32 1.09 -13.18
C ASN A 176 -34.92 -0.26 -12.75
N ARG A 177 -34.08 -1.23 -12.35
CA ARG A 177 -34.55 -2.53 -11.84
C ARG A 177 -35.17 -2.39 -10.45
N LEU A 178 -34.50 -1.65 -9.54
CA LEU A 178 -35.00 -1.40 -8.19
C LEU A 178 -36.35 -0.67 -8.20
N GLU A 179 -36.49 0.38 -9.01
CA GLU A 179 -37.73 1.14 -9.16
C GLU A 179 -38.91 0.27 -9.62
N ARG A 180 -38.63 -0.74 -10.47
CA ARG A 180 -39.62 -1.68 -10.99
C ARG A 180 -39.81 -2.92 -10.10
N GLY A 181 -39.17 -2.98 -8.93
CA GLY A 181 -39.23 -4.14 -8.04
C GLY A 181 -38.66 -5.43 -8.66
N MET A 182 -37.78 -5.32 -9.65
CA MET A 182 -37.18 -6.47 -10.32
C MET A 182 -35.90 -6.93 -9.60
N PRO A 183 -35.59 -8.25 -9.60
CA PRO A 183 -34.29 -8.72 -9.13
C PRO A 183 -33.15 -8.12 -9.97
N LEU A 184 -32.02 -7.83 -9.34
CA LEU A 184 -30.88 -7.19 -10.00
C LEU A 184 -30.24 -8.10 -11.07
N GLN A 185 -30.11 -9.40 -10.77
CA GLN A 185 -29.52 -10.42 -11.66
C GLN A 185 -28.13 -10.01 -12.18
N MET A 186 -27.27 -9.57 -11.26
CA MET A 186 -25.90 -9.13 -11.54
C MET A 186 -24.92 -10.21 -11.12
N ASP A 187 -24.08 -10.68 -12.05
CA ASP A 187 -23.14 -11.79 -11.83
C ASP A 187 -22.13 -11.48 -10.71
N SER A 188 -21.76 -10.22 -10.53
CA SER A 188 -20.93 -9.73 -9.43
C SER A 188 -21.46 -10.14 -8.05
N THR A 189 -22.77 -10.09 -7.85
CA THR A 189 -23.40 -10.46 -6.56
C THR A 189 -23.33 -11.97 -6.31
N LEU A 190 -23.48 -12.77 -7.37
CA LEU A 190 -23.31 -14.21 -7.31
C LEU A 190 -21.84 -14.58 -7.04
N ASN A 191 -20.89 -13.94 -7.72
CA ASN A 191 -19.46 -14.16 -7.51
C ASN A 191 -19.02 -13.77 -6.10
N TYR A 192 -19.61 -12.71 -5.54
CA TYR A 192 -19.41 -12.34 -4.13
C TYR A 192 -19.90 -13.44 -3.18
N ALA A 193 -21.13 -13.92 -3.36
CA ALA A 193 -21.71 -14.99 -2.54
C ALA A 193 -20.88 -16.30 -2.63
N LEU A 194 -20.38 -16.62 -3.82
CA LEU A 194 -19.54 -17.80 -4.07
C LEU A 194 -18.06 -17.62 -3.65
N LYS A 195 -17.70 -16.45 -3.11
CA LYS A 195 -16.31 -16.09 -2.75
C LYS A 195 -15.31 -16.24 -3.91
N ARG A 196 -15.76 -15.98 -5.14
CA ARG A 196 -14.94 -16.00 -6.37
C ARG A 196 -14.51 -14.58 -6.72
N ALA A 197 -13.23 -14.38 -7.02
CA ALA A 197 -12.67 -13.11 -7.48
C ALA A 197 -12.38 -13.20 -8.97
#